data_AF-A0A930JYR8-F1
#
_entry.id   AF-A0A930JYR8-F1
#
_cell.length_a   1.000
_cell.length_b   1.000
_cell.length_c   1.000
_cell.angle_alpha   90.00
_cell.angle_beta   90.00
_cell.angle_gamma   90.00
#
_symmetry.space_group_name_H-M   'P 1'
#
loop_
_entity.id
_entity.type
_entity.pdbx_description
1 polymer ?
#
loop_
_entity_poly.entity_id
_entity_poly.type
_entity_poly.pdbx_seq_one_letter_code
_entity_poly.pdbx_strand_id
1 'polypeptide(L)'
;MKKILLSLCLCLMGMTVYAQHFISDAAFRQKVNNAFDAKMKLIGSKFYDTKGLSPTMEEEEALRFLYAYMPIADATDYTTAYHLRNVRTALETRKEMAWGKKVPELLFRHFVLPMRVNNEPLDSSRAIFFQELKARVKGLSMQQAILEVNHWCHEHVTYEPSDARTSSPLQSMRTGRGRCGEESTYTVSALRAIGIPARQVYTPRWAHTDDNHAWVEAWADGKWYFLGACEPEPVLNLAWFNAPASRAMLMHTRAFGDYEGPEEVMLRTNNFTEINLIDNYGSTGRIDFSVLDAKGKPVQDAKVDFKIYNYAEYYTAVTKYTDKKGQTFLSAGRGDMLVWASKNGHYGYAKVSFGKDKKVIIRLSYDDKKAGKEQDMDIIPPVEKAILPPVTDAQRKENERRLTEEDAKRNAYIATFPSEESLKDYPIKAAIPYIIRSRGNWRTIKEFVEKHSADEKRAIDLLESLSYKDLRDMPMEILEDQMAAKSDELCPRVESEMILKPFKVFFEKAFSNDAKKFKENPALLVNWVRTNIKLNPDKHAMRIPQTPISTWESRVADER
;
A
#
# COMPACT_ATOMS: atom_id res chain seq x y z
N MET A 1 -8.34 83.27 -13.05
CA MET A 1 -9.28 83.10 -11.91
C MET A 1 -9.89 81.71 -11.97
N LYS A 2 -9.67 80.88 -10.94
CA LYS A 2 -10.47 79.69 -10.53
C LYS A 2 -10.53 78.53 -11.57
N LYS A 3 -10.33 77.24 -11.26
CA LYS A 3 -10.42 76.49 -10.00
C LYS A 3 -9.96 75.02 -10.24
N ILE A 4 -9.27 74.46 -9.24
CA ILE A 4 -9.41 73.10 -8.67
C ILE A 4 -8.89 71.90 -9.49
N LEU A 5 -7.74 71.36 -9.05
CA LEU A 5 -7.50 69.91 -9.06
C LEU A 5 -7.42 69.44 -7.61
N LEU A 6 -8.34 68.52 -7.25
CA LEU A 6 -8.35 67.72 -6.04
C LEU A 6 -7.25 66.65 -6.14
N SER A 7 -6.35 66.58 -5.16
CA SER A 7 -5.56 65.37 -4.91
C SER A 7 -6.26 64.55 -3.84
N LEU A 8 -6.84 63.42 -4.23
CA LEU A 8 -7.41 62.42 -3.35
C LEU A 8 -6.30 61.51 -2.82
N CYS A 9 -6.11 61.47 -1.49
CA CYS A 9 -5.35 60.41 -0.82
C CYS A 9 -6.07 59.07 -0.98
N LEU A 10 -5.47 58.11 -1.67
CA LEU A 10 -5.85 56.70 -1.60
C LEU A 10 -4.86 55.97 -0.68
N CYS A 11 -5.26 55.72 0.57
CA CYS A 11 -4.62 54.72 1.42
C CYS A 11 -4.95 53.32 0.88
N LEU A 12 -4.03 52.73 0.12
CA LEU A 12 -4.03 51.30 -0.18
C LEU A 12 -3.55 50.55 1.07
N MET A 13 -4.49 50.09 1.90
CA MET A 13 -4.23 48.98 2.82
C MET A 13 -4.08 47.71 1.98
N GLY A 14 -2.83 47.27 1.77
CA GLY A 14 -2.53 45.97 1.21
C GLY A 14 -2.93 44.88 2.21
N MET A 15 -4.03 44.18 1.94
CA MET A 15 -4.22 42.84 2.48
C MET A 15 -3.39 41.88 1.62
N THR A 16 -2.11 41.71 1.96
CA THR A 16 -1.37 40.54 1.49
C THR A 16 -1.98 39.33 2.18
N VAL A 17 -2.86 38.62 1.48
CA VAL A 17 -3.18 37.23 1.81
C VAL A 17 -1.86 36.48 1.70
N TYR A 18 -1.21 36.22 2.83
CA TYR A 18 -0.08 35.29 2.86
C TYR A 18 -0.63 33.96 2.34
N ALA A 19 -0.22 33.57 1.13
CA ALA A 19 -0.60 32.29 0.58
C ALA A 19 -0.13 31.20 1.53
N GLN A 20 -1.05 30.39 2.04
CA GLN A 20 -0.75 29.35 3.01
C GLN A 20 -0.03 28.22 2.29
N HIS A 21 1.25 28.00 2.62
CA HIS A 21 2.02 26.86 2.15
C HIS A 21 1.46 25.56 2.75
N PHE A 22 1.44 24.48 1.95
CA PHE A 22 1.09 23.14 2.42
C PHE A 22 2.18 22.56 3.33
N ILE A 23 3.44 22.89 3.01
CA ILE A 23 4.62 22.51 3.79
C ILE A 23 5.21 23.77 4.41
N SER A 24 5.08 23.92 5.73
CA SER A 24 5.52 25.13 6.44
C SER A 24 7.06 25.28 6.42
N ASP A 25 7.79 24.17 6.58
CA ASP A 25 9.25 24.14 6.55
C ASP A 25 9.78 24.39 5.12
N ALA A 26 10.51 25.48 4.93
CA ALA A 26 11.05 25.87 3.62
C ALA A 26 12.15 24.92 3.10
N ALA A 27 13.00 24.39 3.98
CA ALA A 27 14.07 23.48 3.59
C ALA A 27 13.49 22.12 3.16
N PHE A 28 12.51 21.61 3.91
CA PHE A 28 11.79 20.40 3.53
C PHE A 28 10.99 20.62 2.24
N ARG A 29 10.31 21.76 2.08
CA ARG A 29 9.61 22.09 0.83
C ARG A 29 10.55 22.11 -0.38
N GLN A 30 11.77 22.63 -0.24
CA GLN A 30 12.79 22.57 -1.29
C GLN A 30 13.24 21.12 -1.57
N LYS A 31 13.39 20.28 -0.54
CA LYS A 31 13.69 18.85 -0.68
C LYS A 31 12.63 18.15 -1.54
N VAL A 32 11.35 18.42 -1.27
CA VAL A 32 10.21 17.89 -2.04
C VAL A 32 10.25 18.36 -3.49
N ASN A 33 10.50 19.65 -3.74
CA ASN A 33 10.63 20.17 -5.11
C ASN A 33 11.77 19.50 -5.88
N ASN A 34 12.92 19.29 -5.25
CA ASN A 34 14.04 18.60 -5.88
C ASN A 34 13.69 17.13 -6.23
N ALA A 35 12.98 16.43 -5.34
CA ALA A 35 12.51 15.07 -5.57
C ALA A 35 11.44 15.00 -6.69
N PHE A 36 10.53 15.97 -6.74
CA PHE A 36 9.58 16.16 -7.83
C PHE A 36 10.29 16.35 -9.18
N ASP A 37 11.26 17.26 -9.25
CA ASP A 37 12.03 17.53 -10.48
C ASP A 37 12.79 16.27 -10.93
N ALA A 38 13.34 15.50 -10.00
CA ALA A 38 13.99 14.23 -10.29
C ALA A 38 12.99 13.20 -10.86
N LYS A 39 11.78 13.10 -10.29
CA LYS A 39 10.71 12.25 -10.84
C LYS A 39 10.35 12.67 -12.27
N MET A 40 10.14 13.96 -12.51
CA MET A 40 9.76 14.48 -13.84
C MET A 40 10.86 14.28 -14.87
N LYS A 41 12.14 14.35 -14.49
CA LYS A 41 13.27 13.99 -15.37
C LYS A 41 13.27 12.50 -15.72
N LEU A 42 12.84 11.64 -14.80
CA LEU A 42 12.79 10.19 -15.00
C LEU A 42 11.64 9.78 -15.93
N ILE A 43 10.41 10.21 -15.64
CA ILE A 43 9.21 9.75 -16.35
C ILE A 43 8.76 10.69 -17.48
N GLY A 44 9.22 11.94 -17.47
CA GLY A 44 8.83 13.00 -18.42
C GLY A 44 7.70 13.90 -17.88
N SER A 45 7.77 15.20 -18.21
CA SER A 45 6.84 16.22 -17.72
C SER A 45 5.40 16.05 -18.20
N LYS A 46 5.16 15.30 -19.28
CA LYS A 46 3.81 15.02 -19.80
C LYS A 46 2.89 14.30 -18.80
N PHE A 47 3.46 13.62 -17.80
CA PHE A 47 2.69 12.92 -16.76
C PHE A 47 2.26 13.83 -15.60
N TYR A 48 2.69 15.10 -15.62
CA TYR A 48 2.23 16.16 -14.72
C TYR A 48 1.65 17.30 -15.54
N ASP A 49 0.35 17.21 -15.85
CA ASP A 49 -0.36 18.21 -16.65
C ASP A 49 -1.44 18.91 -15.80
N THR A 50 -1.17 20.16 -15.45
CA THR A 50 -2.11 21.02 -14.71
C THR A 50 -2.91 21.94 -15.63
N LYS A 51 -2.78 21.81 -16.96
CA LYS A 51 -3.50 22.65 -17.92
C LYS A 51 -5.01 22.49 -17.74
N GLY A 52 -5.68 23.61 -17.47
CA GLY A 52 -7.12 23.65 -17.24
C GLY A 52 -7.58 23.16 -15.85
N LEU A 53 -6.65 22.81 -14.94
CA LEU A 53 -6.99 22.35 -13.58
C LEU A 53 -6.96 23.47 -12.52
N SER A 54 -6.21 24.54 -12.80
CA SER A 54 -6.08 25.76 -11.96
C SER A 54 -5.90 25.46 -10.46
N PRO A 55 -4.90 24.66 -10.05
CA PRO A 55 -4.69 24.36 -8.65
C PRO A 55 -4.31 25.61 -7.85
N THR A 56 -4.76 25.70 -6.60
CA THR A 56 -4.23 26.69 -5.65
C THR A 56 -2.78 26.36 -5.27
N MET A 57 -2.06 27.28 -4.63
CA MET A 57 -0.69 27.01 -4.17
C MET A 57 -0.61 25.83 -3.18
N GLU A 58 -1.54 25.75 -2.22
CA GLU A 58 -1.62 24.63 -1.27
C GLU A 58 -1.89 23.30 -2.01
N GLU A 59 -2.80 23.31 -2.98
CA GLU A 59 -3.10 22.14 -3.82
C GLU A 59 -1.89 21.72 -4.67
N GLU A 60 -1.19 22.68 -5.28
CA GLU A 60 -0.01 22.41 -6.10
C GLU A 60 1.12 21.81 -5.26
N GLU A 61 1.38 22.33 -4.06
CA GLU A 61 2.41 21.80 -3.17
C GLU A 61 2.09 20.39 -2.66
N ALA A 62 0.82 20.14 -2.30
CA ALA A 62 0.36 18.80 -1.93
C ALA A 62 0.46 17.81 -3.10
N LEU A 63 0.12 18.26 -4.31
CA LEU A 63 0.22 17.46 -5.52
C LEU A 63 1.68 17.15 -5.88
N ARG A 64 2.57 18.13 -5.80
CA ARG A 64 4.03 17.93 -5.99
C ARG A 64 4.60 16.97 -4.96
N PHE A 65 4.14 17.04 -3.71
CA PHE A 65 4.53 16.08 -2.68
C PHE A 65 4.13 14.65 -3.06
N LEU A 66 2.91 14.42 -3.56
CA LEU A 66 2.50 13.10 -4.06
C LEU A 66 3.39 12.65 -5.23
N TYR A 67 3.62 13.51 -6.23
CA TYR A 67 4.45 13.16 -7.40
C TYR A 67 5.93 12.91 -7.05
N ALA A 68 6.48 13.63 -6.07
CA ALA A 68 7.84 13.41 -5.61
C ALA A 68 8.06 11.97 -5.13
N TYR A 69 7.08 11.40 -4.41
CA TYR A 69 7.27 10.16 -3.67
C TYR A 69 6.38 8.99 -4.14
N MET A 70 5.39 9.19 -5.00
CA MET A 70 4.58 8.07 -5.48
C MET A 70 5.39 7.12 -6.40
N PRO A 71 5.03 5.82 -6.42
CA PRO A 71 5.56 4.86 -7.38
C PRO A 71 5.42 5.36 -8.83
N ILE A 72 6.27 4.86 -9.74
CA ILE A 72 6.19 5.23 -11.16
C ILE A 72 4.83 4.82 -11.75
N ALA A 73 4.31 3.66 -11.35
CA ALA A 73 2.97 3.21 -11.73
C ALA A 73 1.91 4.26 -11.40
N ASP A 74 1.81 4.71 -10.15
CA ASP A 74 0.81 5.71 -9.74
C ASP A 74 0.95 7.05 -10.52
N ALA A 75 2.18 7.47 -10.84
CA ALA A 75 2.43 8.70 -11.58
C ALA A 75 2.12 8.63 -13.08
N THR A 76 2.08 7.43 -13.66
CA THR A 76 1.95 7.22 -15.12
C THR A 76 0.63 6.54 -15.50
N ASP A 77 0.06 5.71 -14.63
CA ASP A 77 -1.20 5.02 -14.83
C ASP A 77 -2.41 5.93 -14.56
N TYR A 78 -2.27 6.94 -13.71
CA TYR A 78 -3.34 7.85 -13.32
C TYR A 78 -3.04 9.30 -13.73
N THR A 79 -4.11 10.04 -14.08
CA THR A 79 -3.97 11.42 -14.55
C THR A 79 -3.70 12.40 -13.40
N THR A 80 -3.07 13.53 -13.72
CA THR A 80 -2.89 14.65 -12.76
C THR A 80 -4.22 15.14 -12.20
N ALA A 81 -5.29 15.15 -13.02
CA ALA A 81 -6.64 15.49 -12.58
C ALA A 81 -7.19 14.51 -11.51
N TYR A 82 -6.93 13.21 -11.66
CA TYR A 82 -7.31 12.21 -10.65
C TYR A 82 -6.60 12.47 -9.31
N HIS A 83 -5.29 12.73 -9.35
CA HIS A 83 -4.51 13.02 -8.14
C HIS A 83 -4.96 14.33 -7.48
N LEU A 84 -5.19 15.39 -8.27
CA LEU A 84 -5.66 16.68 -7.76
C LEU A 84 -7.05 16.59 -7.11
N ARG A 85 -7.97 15.76 -7.63
CA ARG A 85 -9.28 15.52 -6.97
C ARG A 85 -9.11 14.89 -5.58
N ASN A 86 -8.17 13.97 -5.43
CA ASN A 86 -7.86 13.37 -4.12
C ASN A 86 -7.23 14.40 -3.16
N VAL A 87 -6.31 15.25 -3.65
CA VAL A 87 -5.76 16.38 -2.87
C VAL A 87 -6.86 17.29 -2.38
N ARG A 88 -7.76 17.73 -3.27
CA ARG A 88 -8.90 18.59 -2.94
C ARG A 88 -9.78 18.00 -1.86
N THR A 89 -10.15 16.72 -2.02
CA THR A 89 -10.95 16.01 -1.02
C THR A 89 -10.23 15.95 0.33
N ALA A 90 -8.92 15.64 0.35
CA ALA A 90 -8.15 15.59 1.60
C ALA A 90 -8.10 16.95 2.31
N LEU A 91 -7.92 18.05 1.56
CA LEU A 91 -7.89 19.40 2.11
C LEU A 91 -9.28 19.87 2.56
N GLU A 92 -10.34 19.50 1.84
CA GLU A 92 -11.73 19.73 2.24
C GLU A 92 -12.05 18.99 3.55
N THR A 93 -11.75 17.70 3.63
CA THR A 93 -11.87 16.91 4.87
C THR A 93 -11.13 17.57 6.04
N ARG A 94 -9.91 18.08 5.81
CA ARG A 94 -9.14 18.78 6.85
C ARG A 94 -9.83 20.06 7.35
N LYS A 95 -10.61 20.73 6.50
CA LYS A 95 -11.37 21.93 6.86
C LYS A 95 -12.66 21.58 7.60
N GLU A 96 -13.36 20.52 7.17
CA GLU A 96 -14.68 20.16 7.71
C GLU A 96 -14.64 19.35 9.00
N MET A 97 -13.67 18.44 9.15
CA MET A 97 -13.63 17.52 10.29
C MET A 97 -13.14 18.21 11.56
N ALA A 98 -13.76 17.88 12.70
CA ALA A 98 -13.49 18.54 13.99
C ALA A 98 -12.03 18.44 14.45
N TRP A 99 -11.31 17.40 14.02
CA TRP A 99 -9.90 17.18 14.32
C TRP A 99 -8.94 17.70 13.24
N GLY A 100 -9.42 18.24 12.12
CA GLY A 100 -8.56 18.60 10.99
C GLY A 100 -7.46 19.64 11.34
N LYS A 101 -7.74 20.52 12.32
CA LYS A 101 -6.76 21.48 12.88
C LYS A 101 -5.83 20.86 13.95
N LYS A 102 -6.22 19.72 14.55
CA LYS A 102 -5.44 19.00 15.57
C LYS A 102 -4.38 18.09 14.95
N VAL A 103 -4.62 17.60 13.74
CA VAL A 103 -3.69 16.72 13.04
C VAL A 103 -2.44 17.50 12.62
N PRO A 104 -1.23 17.11 13.10
CA PRO A 104 0.03 17.75 12.71
C PRO A 104 0.28 17.66 11.20
N GLU A 105 0.91 18.69 10.62
CA GLU A 105 1.26 18.72 9.19
C GLU A 105 2.04 17.47 8.74
N LEU A 106 3.00 17.03 9.56
CA LEU A 106 3.76 15.80 9.33
C LEU A 106 2.84 14.57 9.21
N LEU A 107 1.88 14.39 10.11
CA LEU A 107 1.00 13.23 10.05
C LEU A 107 -0.02 13.33 8.91
N PHE A 108 -0.53 14.53 8.66
CA PHE A 108 -1.46 14.76 7.55
C PHE A 108 -0.79 14.39 6.21
N ARG A 109 0.41 14.90 5.96
CA ARG A 109 1.13 14.71 4.71
C ARG A 109 1.53 13.26 4.46
N HIS A 110 1.90 12.51 5.49
CA HIS A 110 2.43 11.15 5.35
C HIS A 110 1.40 10.04 5.59
N PHE A 111 0.29 10.32 6.30
CA PHE A 111 -0.68 9.31 6.72
C PHE A 111 -2.15 9.71 6.51
N VAL A 112 -2.45 10.85 5.88
CA VAL A 112 -3.82 11.24 5.46
C VAL A 112 -3.88 11.53 3.97
N LEU A 113 -2.99 12.39 3.46
CA LEU A 113 -2.95 12.82 2.06
C LEU A 113 -2.72 11.65 1.07
N PRO A 114 -1.82 10.69 1.32
CA PRO A 114 -1.54 9.62 0.36
C PRO A 114 -2.74 8.67 0.20
N MET A 115 -3.07 8.35 -1.05
CA MET A 115 -4.11 7.36 -1.38
C MET A 115 -3.60 5.94 -1.16
N ARG A 116 -2.36 5.66 -1.59
CA ARG A 116 -1.75 4.33 -1.48
C ARG A 116 -1.57 3.90 -0.03
N VAL A 117 -1.91 2.64 0.23
CA VAL A 117 -1.66 1.94 1.49
C VAL A 117 -0.71 0.76 1.26
N ASN A 118 -1.01 -0.12 0.30
CA ASN A 118 -0.25 -1.33 -0.03
C ASN A 118 -0.02 -1.42 -1.55
N ASN A 119 -0.28 -2.57 -2.17
CA ASN A 119 -0.12 -2.84 -3.61
C ASN A 119 -1.44 -2.79 -4.40
N GLU A 120 -2.51 -2.26 -3.82
CA GLU A 120 -3.84 -2.16 -4.45
C GLU A 120 -3.86 -1.24 -5.68
N PRO A 121 -4.74 -1.41 -6.66
CA PRO A 121 -4.99 -0.32 -7.62
C PRO A 121 -5.64 0.87 -6.89
N LEU A 122 -5.28 2.11 -7.28
CA LEU A 122 -5.93 3.30 -6.75
C LEU A 122 -7.34 3.46 -7.34
N ASP A 123 -8.28 3.94 -6.55
CA ASP A 123 -9.67 4.16 -6.94
C ASP A 123 -10.25 5.47 -6.36
N SER A 124 -11.56 5.68 -6.48
CA SER A 124 -12.22 6.92 -6.00
C SER A 124 -12.75 6.83 -4.57
N SER A 125 -12.28 5.85 -3.78
CA SER A 125 -12.77 5.57 -2.42
C SER A 125 -12.77 6.78 -1.50
N ARG A 126 -11.73 7.63 -1.52
CA ARG A 126 -11.62 8.80 -0.64
C ARG A 126 -12.87 9.68 -0.66
N ALA A 127 -13.35 10.02 -1.86
CA ALA A 127 -14.52 10.90 -2.01
C ALA A 127 -15.81 10.19 -1.57
N ILE A 128 -15.97 8.92 -1.92
CA ILE A 128 -17.16 8.13 -1.57
C ILE A 128 -17.24 7.93 -0.05
N PHE A 129 -16.15 7.46 0.56
CA PHE A 129 -16.08 7.20 2.00
C PHE A 129 -16.24 8.48 2.82
N PHE A 130 -15.70 9.61 2.35
CA PHE A 130 -15.92 10.89 3.00
C PHE A 130 -17.42 11.24 3.06
N GLN A 131 -18.17 11.05 1.97
CA GLN A 131 -19.60 11.34 1.96
C GLN A 131 -20.40 10.39 2.87
N GLU A 132 -20.05 9.11 2.90
CA GLU A 132 -20.72 8.13 3.76
C GLU A 132 -20.42 8.33 5.26
N LEU A 133 -19.17 8.66 5.60
CA LEU A 133 -18.71 8.67 6.98
C LEU A 133 -18.86 10.04 7.66
N LYS A 134 -18.80 11.18 6.93
CA LYS A 134 -18.78 12.52 7.55
C LYS A 134 -19.94 12.78 8.51
N ALA A 135 -21.14 12.31 8.14
CA ALA A 135 -22.33 12.46 8.97
C ALA A 135 -22.33 11.48 10.14
N ARG A 136 -21.86 10.25 9.90
CA ARG A 136 -21.78 9.17 10.87
C ARG A 136 -20.85 9.51 12.04
N VAL A 137 -19.74 10.19 11.77
CA VAL A 137 -18.75 10.57 12.80
C VAL A 137 -18.97 11.95 13.40
N LYS A 138 -20.05 12.64 13.03
CA LYS A 138 -20.32 14.01 13.49
C LYS A 138 -20.50 14.05 15.00
N GLY A 139 -19.72 14.92 15.66
CA GLY A 139 -19.78 15.12 17.11
C GLY A 139 -19.01 14.08 17.93
N LEU A 140 -18.40 13.09 17.29
CA LEU A 140 -17.55 12.11 17.97
C LEU A 140 -16.15 12.67 18.24
N SER A 141 -15.51 12.18 19.31
CA SER A 141 -14.07 12.32 19.48
C SER A 141 -13.31 11.50 18.43
N MET A 142 -12.01 11.75 18.24
CA MET A 142 -11.21 10.97 17.27
C MET A 142 -11.22 9.47 17.60
N GLN A 143 -11.14 9.11 18.88
CA GLN A 143 -11.15 7.70 19.30
C GLN A 143 -12.49 7.03 19.00
N GLN A 144 -13.60 7.71 19.32
CA GLN A 144 -14.94 7.22 18.99
C GLN A 144 -15.15 7.13 17.47
N ALA A 145 -14.64 8.09 16.70
CA ALA A 145 -14.69 8.07 15.25
C ALA A 145 -13.90 6.90 14.66
N ILE A 146 -12.73 6.55 15.22
CA ILE A 146 -11.96 5.37 14.78
C ILE A 146 -12.78 4.09 14.97
N LEU A 147 -13.37 3.90 16.15
CA LEU A 147 -14.22 2.74 16.44
C LEU A 147 -15.44 2.70 15.52
N GLU A 148 -16.10 3.84 15.32
CA GLU A 148 -17.29 3.94 14.48
C GLU A 148 -17.01 3.66 13.00
N VAL A 149 -15.85 4.12 12.49
CA VAL A 149 -15.40 3.77 11.14
C VAL A 149 -15.13 2.28 11.02
N ASN A 150 -14.52 1.64 12.03
CA ASN A 150 -14.26 0.20 11.95
C ASN A 150 -15.56 -0.63 11.94
N HIS A 151 -16.57 -0.20 12.69
CA HIS A 151 -17.92 -0.76 12.59
C HIS A 151 -18.54 -0.57 11.20
N TRP A 152 -18.45 0.63 10.60
CA TRP A 152 -18.86 0.83 9.21
C TRP A 152 -18.08 -0.08 8.26
N CYS A 153 -16.79 -0.31 8.49
CA CYS A 153 -16.00 -1.21 7.66
C CYS A 153 -16.52 -2.66 7.75
N HIS A 154 -16.88 -3.12 8.95
CA HIS A 154 -17.45 -4.44 9.19
C HIS A 154 -18.83 -4.63 8.52
N GLU A 155 -19.64 -3.57 8.39
CA GLU A 155 -20.89 -3.61 7.61
C GLU A 155 -20.68 -3.97 6.13
N HIS A 156 -19.47 -3.82 5.61
CA HIS A 156 -19.18 -3.95 4.18
C HIS A 156 -18.26 -5.13 3.86
N VAL A 157 -17.22 -5.38 4.67
CA VAL A 157 -16.14 -6.33 4.32
C VAL A 157 -15.90 -7.31 5.46
N THR A 158 -15.60 -8.57 5.10
CA THR A 158 -15.17 -9.61 6.03
C THR A 158 -14.09 -10.49 5.41
N TYR A 159 -13.35 -11.19 6.25
CA TYR A 159 -12.21 -11.99 5.85
C TYR A 159 -12.56 -13.11 4.84
N GLU A 160 -11.74 -13.25 3.80
CA GLU A 160 -11.68 -14.43 2.92
C GLU A 160 -10.26 -14.59 2.35
N PRO A 161 -9.62 -15.75 2.53
CA PRO A 161 -8.30 -16.00 1.96
C PRO A 161 -8.37 -16.02 0.43
N SER A 162 -7.36 -15.47 -0.22
CA SER A 162 -7.31 -15.33 -1.67
C SER A 162 -5.87 -15.06 -2.13
N ASP A 163 -5.65 -14.81 -3.43
CA ASP A 163 -4.30 -14.54 -3.97
C ASP A 163 -3.63 -13.27 -3.39
N ALA A 164 -2.36 -13.04 -3.78
CA ALA A 164 -1.50 -11.99 -3.24
C ALA A 164 -1.84 -10.55 -3.68
N ARG A 165 -2.67 -10.36 -4.72
CA ARG A 165 -3.07 -9.01 -5.17
C ARG A 165 -3.96 -8.37 -4.13
N THR A 166 -3.65 -7.19 -3.62
CA THR A 166 -4.60 -6.45 -2.77
C THR A 166 -5.67 -5.81 -3.65
N SER A 167 -6.95 -6.11 -3.42
CA SER A 167 -8.06 -5.34 -4.00
C SER A 167 -8.09 -3.89 -3.46
N SER A 168 -8.50 -2.95 -4.29
CA SER A 168 -8.74 -1.56 -3.87
C SER A 168 -9.86 -1.48 -2.83
N PRO A 169 -10.01 -0.34 -2.12
CA PRO A 169 -11.07 -0.20 -1.14
C PRO A 169 -12.48 -0.38 -1.73
N LEU A 170 -12.77 0.16 -2.91
CA LEU A 170 -14.08 -0.04 -3.58
C LEU A 170 -14.24 -1.45 -4.13
N GLN A 171 -13.17 -2.10 -4.58
CA GLN A 171 -13.22 -3.52 -4.99
C GLN A 171 -13.54 -4.42 -3.79
N SER A 172 -12.95 -4.14 -2.63
CA SER A 172 -13.22 -4.88 -1.38
C SER A 172 -14.68 -4.70 -0.95
N MET A 173 -15.19 -3.46 -0.95
CA MET A 173 -16.60 -3.16 -0.68
C MET A 173 -17.53 -3.85 -1.68
N ARG A 174 -17.21 -3.80 -2.99
CA ARG A 174 -18.01 -4.41 -4.06
C ARG A 174 -18.14 -5.92 -3.92
N THR A 175 -17.11 -6.60 -3.41
CA THR A 175 -17.11 -8.06 -3.25
C THR A 175 -17.62 -8.51 -1.89
N GLY A 176 -17.58 -7.61 -0.91
CA GLY A 176 -17.87 -7.84 0.49
C GLY A 176 -16.82 -8.73 1.19
N ARG A 177 -15.62 -8.86 0.59
CA ARG A 177 -14.58 -9.79 1.03
C ARG A 177 -13.18 -9.17 0.87
N GLY A 178 -12.27 -9.54 1.75
CA GLY A 178 -10.85 -9.19 1.67
C GLY A 178 -10.01 -10.10 2.55
N ARG A 179 -8.73 -10.30 2.23
CA ARG A 179 -7.78 -10.84 3.22
C ARG A 179 -7.29 -9.70 4.13
N CYS A 180 -6.44 -10.02 5.11
CA CYS A 180 -5.89 -9.03 6.05
C CYS A 180 -5.27 -7.80 5.35
N GLY A 181 -4.65 -7.96 4.18
CA GLY A 181 -4.12 -6.86 3.37
C GLY A 181 -5.21 -5.91 2.86
N GLU A 182 -6.28 -6.46 2.29
CA GLU A 182 -7.45 -5.73 1.77
C GLU A 182 -8.23 -5.06 2.88
N GLU A 183 -8.52 -5.76 3.98
CA GLU A 183 -9.28 -5.23 5.11
C GLU A 183 -8.54 -4.04 5.75
N SER A 184 -7.23 -4.16 5.95
CA SER A 184 -6.42 -3.06 6.49
C SER A 184 -6.21 -1.92 5.49
N THR A 185 -6.05 -2.20 4.20
CA THR A 185 -6.07 -1.15 3.15
C THR A 185 -7.41 -0.40 3.12
N TYR A 186 -8.53 -1.12 3.21
CA TYR A 186 -9.88 -0.58 3.24
C TYR A 186 -10.12 0.30 4.47
N THR A 187 -9.80 -0.20 5.66
CA THR A 187 -9.98 0.51 6.93
C THR A 187 -9.07 1.75 7.03
N VAL A 188 -7.80 1.65 6.60
CA VAL A 188 -6.91 2.82 6.52
C VAL A 188 -7.48 3.87 5.56
N SER A 189 -7.99 3.45 4.40
CA SER A 189 -8.58 4.37 3.42
C SER A 189 -9.82 5.07 3.97
N ALA A 190 -10.68 4.36 4.71
CA ALA A 190 -11.87 4.90 5.38
C ALA A 190 -11.50 5.95 6.45
N LEU A 191 -10.52 5.64 7.31
CA LEU A 191 -10.02 6.57 8.32
C LEU A 191 -9.38 7.82 7.70
N ARG A 192 -8.58 7.64 6.65
CA ARG A 192 -7.96 8.75 5.90
C ARG A 192 -9.00 9.63 5.19
N ALA A 193 -10.12 9.04 4.73
CA ALA A 193 -11.19 9.79 4.07
C ALA A 193 -11.87 10.80 5.01
N ILE A 194 -11.91 10.52 6.31
CA ILE A 194 -12.35 11.46 7.35
C ILE A 194 -11.18 12.20 8.04
N GLY A 195 -9.98 12.15 7.48
CA GLY A 195 -8.86 12.98 7.94
C GLY A 195 -8.16 12.48 9.20
N ILE A 196 -8.39 11.24 9.61
CA ILE A 196 -7.66 10.60 10.70
C ILE A 196 -6.36 9.99 10.14
N PRO A 197 -5.18 10.34 10.68
CA PRO A 197 -3.93 9.70 10.25
C PRO A 197 -3.98 8.21 10.55
N ALA A 198 -3.81 7.39 9.52
CA ALA A 198 -3.87 5.93 9.64
C ALA A 198 -2.79 5.27 8.78
N ARG A 199 -2.31 4.11 9.23
CA ARG A 199 -1.27 3.32 8.56
C ARG A 199 -1.57 1.83 8.69
N GLN A 200 -1.28 1.08 7.62
CA GLN A 200 -1.25 -0.37 7.67
C GLN A 200 0.03 -0.79 8.38
N VAL A 201 -0.11 -1.67 9.37
CA VAL A 201 1.00 -2.27 10.11
C VAL A 201 1.11 -3.72 9.71
N TYR A 202 2.33 -4.19 9.58
CA TYR A 202 2.62 -5.55 9.16
C TYR A 202 3.62 -6.21 10.10
N THR A 203 3.36 -7.48 10.41
CA THR A 203 4.41 -8.39 10.85
C THR A 203 4.83 -9.25 9.66
N PRO A 204 6.12 -9.21 9.25
CA PRO A 204 6.55 -9.92 8.05
C PRO A 204 6.35 -11.43 8.15
N ARG A 205 6.62 -11.96 9.34
CA ARG A 205 6.40 -13.34 9.76
C ARG A 205 6.27 -13.39 11.27
N TRP A 206 5.40 -14.26 11.77
CA TRP A 206 5.38 -14.58 13.19
C TRP A 206 6.64 -15.37 13.56
N ALA A 207 7.16 -15.14 14.77
CA ALA A 207 8.32 -15.88 15.27
C ALA A 207 7.95 -17.18 16.00
N HIS A 208 6.65 -17.38 16.26
CA HIS A 208 6.13 -18.44 17.12
C HIS A 208 5.15 -19.38 16.39
N THR A 209 4.82 -19.09 15.13
CA THR A 209 3.99 -19.91 14.25
C THR A 209 4.30 -19.55 12.81
N ASP A 210 4.03 -20.44 11.87
CA ASP A 210 3.99 -20.08 10.46
C ASP A 210 2.87 -19.07 10.21
N ASP A 211 3.03 -18.26 9.16
CA ASP A 211 2.14 -17.15 8.70
C ASP A 211 2.66 -15.73 9.01
N ASN A 212 1.92 -14.72 8.54
CA ASN A 212 2.10 -13.29 8.74
C ASN A 212 0.76 -12.63 9.09
N HIS A 213 0.74 -11.33 9.32
CA HIS A 213 -0.52 -10.61 9.49
C HIS A 213 -0.38 -9.10 9.24
N ALA A 214 -1.47 -8.48 8.80
CA ALA A 214 -1.59 -7.04 8.55
C ALA A 214 -2.83 -6.47 9.27
N TRP A 215 -2.69 -5.30 9.90
CA TRP A 215 -3.78 -4.60 10.59
C TRP A 215 -3.57 -3.08 10.51
N VAL A 216 -4.29 -2.31 11.32
CA VAL A 216 -4.30 -0.84 11.27
C VAL A 216 -3.77 -0.22 12.56
N GLU A 217 -3.02 0.86 12.40
CA GLU A 217 -2.85 1.87 13.44
C GLU A 217 -3.49 3.19 13.01
N ALA A 218 -4.17 3.85 13.94
CA ALA A 218 -4.81 5.14 13.78
C ALA A 218 -4.38 6.12 14.88
N TRP A 219 -4.14 7.37 14.51
CA TRP A 219 -3.70 8.41 15.44
C TRP A 219 -4.90 9.19 15.99
N ALA A 220 -4.96 9.34 17.31
CA ALA A 220 -5.94 10.18 17.98
C ALA A 220 -5.28 10.97 19.12
N ASP A 221 -5.44 12.30 19.05
CA ASP A 221 -5.05 13.25 20.12
C ASP A 221 -3.65 12.98 20.71
N GLY A 222 -2.63 12.81 19.86
CA GLY A 222 -1.23 12.66 20.27
C GLY A 222 -0.70 11.23 20.35
N LYS A 223 -1.55 10.22 20.16
CA LYS A 223 -1.17 8.81 20.33
C LYS A 223 -1.64 7.93 19.17
N TRP A 224 -0.82 6.95 18.79
CA TRP A 224 -1.20 5.86 17.90
C TRP A 224 -1.90 4.74 18.67
N TYR A 225 -2.97 4.21 18.09
CA TYR A 225 -3.73 3.07 18.59
C TYR A 225 -3.83 2.01 17.51
N PHE A 226 -3.70 0.74 17.86
CA PHE A 226 -3.94 -0.36 16.94
C PHE A 226 -5.38 -0.88 17.06
N LEU A 227 -5.85 -1.49 15.98
CA LEU A 227 -7.16 -2.12 15.86
C LEU A 227 -7.13 -3.20 14.77
N GLY A 228 -7.98 -4.23 14.92
CA GLY A 228 -8.32 -5.13 13.82
C GLY A 228 -9.03 -4.38 12.70
N ALA A 229 -8.85 -4.84 11.46
CA ALA A 229 -9.39 -4.17 10.28
C ALA A 229 -10.69 -4.85 9.87
N CYS A 230 -11.80 -4.12 9.82
CA CYS A 230 -13.14 -4.71 9.67
C CYS A 230 -13.52 -5.66 10.82
N GLU A 231 -12.83 -5.56 11.96
CA GLU A 231 -12.97 -6.43 13.15
C GLU A 231 -13.14 -5.51 14.38
N PRO A 232 -14.31 -4.87 14.55
CA PRO A 232 -14.49 -3.86 15.58
C PRO A 232 -14.55 -4.48 16.98
N GLU A 233 -13.75 -3.90 17.85
CA GLU A 233 -13.73 -4.17 19.28
C GLU A 233 -14.33 -2.98 20.05
N PRO A 234 -14.84 -3.16 21.28
CA PRO A 234 -15.51 -2.09 22.01
C PRO A 234 -14.59 -0.91 22.39
N VAL A 235 -13.26 -1.12 22.36
CA VAL A 235 -12.24 -0.14 22.73
C VAL A 235 -11.00 -0.28 21.84
N LEU A 236 -10.21 0.79 21.72
CA LEU A 236 -8.95 0.79 20.99
C LEU A 236 -7.86 -0.02 21.72
N ASN A 237 -6.84 -0.49 20.97
CA ASN A 237 -5.79 -1.39 21.45
C ASN A 237 -6.31 -2.75 21.97
N LEU A 238 -7.49 -3.15 21.53
CA LEU A 238 -8.01 -4.50 21.69
C LEU A 238 -8.24 -5.11 20.30
N ALA A 239 -7.79 -6.34 20.15
CA ALA A 239 -7.96 -7.19 18.97
C ALA A 239 -7.70 -8.65 19.38
N TRP A 240 -8.15 -9.59 18.55
CA TRP A 240 -7.85 -11.01 18.74
C TRP A 240 -6.34 -11.29 18.72
N PHE A 241 -5.55 -10.45 18.04
CA PHE A 241 -4.10 -10.62 17.87
C PHE A 241 -3.24 -9.99 18.98
N ASN A 242 -3.79 -9.45 20.07
CA ASN A 242 -2.97 -8.85 21.14
C ASN A 242 -1.89 -9.83 21.67
N ALA A 243 -2.28 -11.08 21.92
CA ALA A 243 -1.37 -12.15 22.36
C ALA A 243 -0.26 -12.45 21.35
N PRO A 244 -0.54 -12.85 20.10
CA PRO A 244 0.50 -13.11 19.11
C PRO A 244 1.35 -11.87 18.77
N ALA A 245 0.77 -10.66 18.74
CA ALA A 245 1.52 -9.42 18.50
C ALA A 245 2.56 -9.14 19.60
N SER A 246 2.26 -9.47 20.86
CA SER A 246 3.23 -9.35 21.97
C SER A 246 4.45 -10.26 21.83
N ARG A 247 4.35 -11.28 20.96
CA ARG A 247 5.38 -12.30 20.69
C ARG A 247 6.11 -12.10 19.36
N ALA A 248 5.93 -10.96 18.71
CA ALA A 248 6.55 -10.71 17.42
C ALA A 248 7.98 -10.16 17.55
N MET A 249 8.81 -10.43 16.56
CA MET A 249 10.15 -9.83 16.47
C MET A 249 10.13 -8.45 15.84
N LEU A 250 9.22 -8.21 14.88
CA LEU A 250 9.14 -6.95 14.14
C LEU A 250 7.70 -6.57 13.79
N MET A 251 7.40 -5.29 13.95
CA MET A 251 6.23 -4.62 13.38
C MET A 251 6.70 -3.42 12.60
N HIS A 252 6.17 -3.22 11.40
CA HIS A 252 6.60 -2.08 10.59
C HIS A 252 5.49 -1.54 9.72
N THR A 253 5.73 -0.33 9.22
CA THR A 253 4.96 0.27 8.15
C THR A 253 5.89 0.96 7.18
N ARG A 254 5.37 1.26 5.99
CA ARG A 254 6.02 2.16 5.02
C ARG A 254 5.30 3.51 5.06
N ALA A 255 5.90 4.48 5.73
CA ALA A 255 5.41 5.86 5.73
C ALA A 255 5.67 6.48 4.35
N PHE A 256 4.65 7.04 3.70
CA PHE A 256 4.76 7.57 2.35
C PHE A 256 5.75 8.74 2.29
N GLY A 257 6.69 8.73 1.36
CA GLY A 257 7.71 9.76 1.20
C GLY A 257 8.79 9.80 2.28
N ASP A 258 9.50 10.93 2.34
CA ASP A 258 10.62 11.13 3.24
C ASP A 258 10.15 11.57 4.64
N TYR A 259 9.74 10.59 5.42
CA TYR A 259 9.19 10.79 6.75
C TYR A 259 10.31 10.99 7.78
N GLU A 260 10.17 12.04 8.59
CA GLU A 260 11.11 12.46 9.63
C GLU A 260 10.46 12.37 11.02
N GLY A 261 9.78 11.24 11.28
CA GLY A 261 9.20 10.93 12.59
C GLY A 261 10.20 10.37 13.60
N PRO A 262 9.76 10.16 14.85
CA PRO A 262 10.61 9.69 15.95
C PRO A 262 10.95 8.19 15.89
N GLU A 263 10.22 7.39 15.11
CA GLU A 263 10.39 5.94 15.06
C GLU A 263 11.75 5.53 14.45
N GLU A 264 12.25 4.34 14.82
CA GLU A 264 13.48 3.80 14.24
C GLU A 264 13.28 3.58 12.73
N VAL A 265 14.08 4.26 11.91
CA VAL A 265 14.11 4.07 10.46
C VAL A 265 14.89 2.79 10.14
N MET A 266 14.23 1.87 9.44
CA MET A 266 14.83 0.63 8.95
C MET A 266 15.37 0.78 7.53
N LEU A 267 14.62 1.46 6.67
CA LEU A 267 14.97 1.73 5.28
C LEU A 267 14.39 3.07 4.84
N ARG A 268 15.19 3.88 4.13
CA ARG A 268 14.71 5.10 3.45
C ARG A 268 14.89 4.93 1.95
N THR A 269 13.83 5.17 1.19
CA THR A 269 13.81 5.06 -0.28
C THR A 269 13.32 6.37 -0.90
N ASN A 270 13.30 6.48 -2.23
CA ASN A 270 12.70 7.65 -2.88
C ASN A 270 11.16 7.63 -2.85
N ASN A 271 10.53 6.56 -2.37
CA ASN A 271 9.07 6.47 -2.30
C ASN A 271 8.51 6.48 -0.87
N PHE A 272 9.25 5.95 0.09
CA PHE A 272 8.78 5.75 1.46
C PHE A 272 9.94 5.68 2.45
N THR A 273 9.59 5.86 3.72
CA THR A 273 10.46 5.57 4.86
C THR A 273 9.83 4.43 5.64
N GLU A 274 10.53 3.31 5.71
CA GLU A 274 10.11 2.15 6.48
C GLU A 274 10.55 2.31 7.93
N ILE A 275 9.58 2.24 8.83
CA ILE A 275 9.76 2.53 10.25
C ILE A 275 9.34 1.35 11.10
N ASN A 276 10.07 1.15 12.19
CA ASN A 276 9.82 0.09 13.16
C ASN A 276 8.82 0.55 14.22
N LEU A 277 7.79 -0.25 14.43
CA LEU A 277 6.65 0.02 15.32
C LEU A 277 6.58 -0.96 16.49
N ILE A 278 7.57 -1.85 16.65
CA ILE A 278 7.51 -2.97 17.59
C ILE A 278 7.28 -2.55 19.05
N ASP A 279 7.73 -1.35 19.44
CA ASP A 279 7.52 -0.78 20.78
C ASP A 279 6.03 -0.57 21.15
N ASN A 280 5.13 -0.52 20.16
CA ASN A 280 3.69 -0.38 20.42
C ASN A 280 3.02 -1.69 20.87
N TYR A 281 3.67 -2.85 20.68
CA TYR A 281 3.02 -4.16 20.80
C TYR A 281 3.60 -5.05 21.91
N GLY A 282 4.83 -4.80 22.34
CA GLY A 282 5.48 -5.68 23.30
C GLY A 282 6.77 -5.11 23.86
N SER A 283 7.45 -5.93 24.68
CA SER A 283 8.76 -5.56 25.21
C SER A 283 9.83 -5.74 24.15
N THR A 284 10.71 -4.75 24.04
CA THR A 284 11.74 -4.72 23.00
C THR A 284 13.13 -4.67 23.59
N GLY A 285 14.13 -4.92 22.75
CA GLY A 285 15.54 -4.76 23.07
C GLY A 285 16.30 -4.28 21.85
N ARG A 286 17.32 -3.46 22.07
CA ARG A 286 18.26 -3.03 21.03
C ARG A 286 19.56 -3.83 21.11
N ILE A 287 20.08 -4.22 19.95
CA ILE A 287 21.43 -4.77 19.79
C ILE A 287 22.19 -3.90 18.78
N ASP A 288 23.42 -3.52 19.13
CA ASP A 288 24.36 -2.89 18.20
C ASP A 288 25.27 -3.96 17.58
N PHE A 289 25.44 -3.91 16.26
CA PHE A 289 26.20 -4.88 15.49
C PHE A 289 27.48 -4.25 14.94
N SER A 290 28.55 -5.04 14.89
CA SER A 290 29.79 -4.67 14.19
C SER A 290 30.19 -5.78 13.23
N VAL A 291 30.30 -5.46 11.95
CA VAL A 291 30.69 -6.40 10.90
C VAL A 291 32.16 -6.20 10.57
N LEU A 292 32.94 -7.26 10.74
CA LEU A 292 34.38 -7.25 10.49
C LEU A 292 34.74 -8.27 9.41
N ASP A 293 35.81 -8.01 8.65
CA ASP A 293 36.39 -8.99 7.75
C ASP A 293 37.15 -10.08 8.55
N ALA A 294 37.68 -11.08 7.85
CA ALA A 294 38.48 -12.15 8.45
C ALA A 294 39.76 -11.65 9.17
N LYS A 295 40.24 -10.44 8.85
CA LYS A 295 41.41 -9.79 9.47
C LYS A 295 41.02 -8.85 10.62
N GLY A 296 39.73 -8.77 10.95
CA GLY A 296 39.21 -7.92 12.01
C GLY A 296 39.03 -6.44 11.64
N LYS A 297 39.09 -6.09 10.35
CA LYS A 297 38.82 -4.71 9.89
C LYS A 297 37.33 -4.47 9.70
N PRO A 298 36.81 -3.28 10.04
CA PRO A 298 35.42 -2.92 9.77
C PRO A 298 35.05 -3.02 8.29
N VAL A 299 33.85 -3.54 8.01
CA VAL A 299 33.32 -3.64 6.64
C VAL A 299 32.21 -2.63 6.46
N GLN A 300 32.48 -1.58 5.68
CA GLN A 300 31.48 -0.62 5.26
C GLN A 300 30.49 -1.22 4.25
N ASP A 301 29.23 -0.80 4.31
CA ASP A 301 28.16 -1.18 3.39
C ASP A 301 27.98 -2.70 3.28
N ALA A 302 28.25 -3.44 4.37
CA ALA A 302 27.91 -4.84 4.50
C ALA A 302 26.40 -4.97 4.65
N LYS A 303 25.79 -5.91 3.91
CA LYS A 303 24.36 -6.23 4.01
C LYS A 303 24.16 -7.08 5.26
N VAL A 304 23.27 -6.66 6.16
CA VAL A 304 22.92 -7.36 7.40
C VAL A 304 21.44 -7.72 7.36
N ASP A 305 21.15 -9.00 7.14
CA ASP A 305 19.81 -9.56 7.09
C ASP A 305 19.43 -10.14 8.45
N PHE A 306 18.34 -9.65 9.02
CA PHE A 306 17.78 -10.14 10.28
C PHE A 306 16.64 -11.10 9.97
N LYS A 307 16.78 -12.35 10.41
CA LYS A 307 15.96 -13.46 9.92
C LYS A 307 15.13 -14.11 11.02
N ILE A 308 13.89 -14.43 10.66
CA ILE A 308 12.91 -15.17 11.47
C ILE A 308 12.78 -16.56 10.86
N TYR A 309 12.79 -17.60 11.71
CA TYR A 309 12.49 -18.96 11.27
C TYR A 309 10.97 -19.13 11.11
N ASN A 310 10.50 -19.42 9.89
CA ASN A 310 9.09 -19.54 9.53
C ASN A 310 8.99 -20.30 8.20
N TYR A 311 7.97 -21.15 7.99
CA TYR A 311 7.81 -22.01 6.81
C TYR A 311 9.07 -22.84 6.47
N ALA A 312 9.72 -23.39 7.50
CA ALA A 312 10.97 -24.15 7.40
C ALA A 312 12.15 -23.38 6.74
N GLU A 313 12.09 -22.05 6.69
CA GLU A 313 13.17 -21.20 6.18
C GLU A 313 13.54 -20.07 7.14
N TYR A 314 14.72 -19.45 6.93
CA TYR A 314 15.12 -18.22 7.60
C TYR A 314 14.76 -17.00 6.75
N TYR A 315 13.50 -16.57 6.86
CA TYR A 315 12.93 -15.43 6.15
C TYR A 315 13.60 -14.12 6.60
N THR A 316 14.06 -13.29 5.66
CA THR A 316 14.60 -11.96 5.97
C THR A 316 13.47 -11.00 6.35
N ALA A 317 13.33 -10.70 7.64
CA ALA A 317 12.35 -9.75 8.15
C ALA A 317 12.75 -8.29 7.88
N VAL A 318 14.04 -7.99 7.98
CA VAL A 318 14.60 -6.66 7.67
C VAL A 318 16.04 -6.77 7.21
N THR A 319 16.44 -5.90 6.28
CA THR A 319 17.83 -5.73 5.84
C THR A 319 18.32 -4.34 6.26
N LYS A 320 19.48 -4.27 6.90
CA LYS A 320 20.20 -3.01 7.15
C LYS A 320 21.60 -3.07 6.54
N TYR A 321 22.26 -1.92 6.48
CA TYR A 321 23.63 -1.80 5.98
C TYR A 321 24.51 -1.16 7.04
N THR A 322 25.79 -1.55 7.06
CA THR A 322 26.76 -0.98 7.98
C THR A 322 27.31 0.35 7.49
N ASP A 323 27.59 1.24 8.44
CA ASP A 323 28.26 2.52 8.18
C ASP A 323 29.77 2.37 7.91
N LYS A 324 30.49 3.49 7.80
CA LYS A 324 31.95 3.53 7.59
C LYS A 324 32.76 2.85 8.70
N LYS A 325 32.19 2.65 9.88
CA LYS A 325 32.80 1.95 11.02
C LYS A 325 32.38 0.48 11.09
N GLY A 326 31.69 -0.02 10.06
CA GLY A 326 31.17 -1.38 10.03
C GLY A 326 30.02 -1.61 11.02
N GLN A 327 29.29 -0.56 11.42
CA GLN A 327 28.28 -0.63 12.47
C GLN A 327 26.85 -0.46 11.94
N THR A 328 25.91 -1.17 12.57
CA THR A 328 24.46 -0.99 12.40
C THR A 328 23.77 -1.41 13.70
N PHE A 329 22.46 -1.20 13.83
CA PHE A 329 21.69 -1.63 14.99
C PHE A 329 20.26 -2.00 14.61
N LEU A 330 19.59 -2.79 15.44
CA LEU A 330 18.16 -3.05 15.33
C LEU A 330 17.53 -3.09 16.73
N SER A 331 16.32 -2.54 16.85
CA SER A 331 15.42 -2.82 17.96
C SER A 331 14.39 -3.86 17.54
N ALA A 332 14.17 -4.89 18.34
CA ALA A 332 13.22 -5.97 18.04
C ALA A 332 12.55 -6.50 19.31
N GLY A 333 11.51 -7.30 19.16
CA GLY A 333 10.88 -8.02 20.27
C GLY A 333 11.90 -8.90 21.01
N ARG A 334 11.69 -9.13 22.31
CA ARG A 334 12.66 -9.85 23.17
C ARG A 334 12.68 -11.37 22.95
N GLY A 335 13.17 -11.79 21.79
CA GLY A 335 13.36 -13.18 21.39
C GLY A 335 14.61 -13.35 20.53
N ASP A 336 14.69 -14.48 19.84
CA ASP A 336 15.85 -14.88 19.07
C ASP A 336 15.67 -14.62 17.57
N MET A 337 16.76 -14.22 16.89
CA MET A 337 16.85 -14.16 15.43
C MET A 337 18.19 -14.73 14.95
N LEU A 338 18.21 -15.20 13.71
CA LEU A 338 19.45 -15.41 12.98
C LEU A 338 19.83 -14.12 12.27
N VAL A 339 21.03 -13.59 12.53
CA VAL A 339 21.55 -12.40 11.84
C VAL A 339 22.64 -12.83 10.88
N TRP A 340 22.48 -12.49 9.60
CA TRP A 340 23.37 -12.85 8.52
C TRP A 340 24.00 -11.60 7.89
N ALA A 341 25.32 -11.47 7.97
CA ALA A 341 26.05 -10.38 7.33
C ALA A 341 26.78 -10.88 6.08
N SER A 342 26.76 -10.11 4.99
CA SER A 342 27.48 -10.45 3.76
C SER A 342 28.00 -9.24 2.99
N LYS A 343 29.11 -9.42 2.27
CA LYS A 343 29.71 -8.45 1.35
C LYS A 343 30.60 -9.18 0.34
N ASN A 344 30.41 -8.90 -0.95
CA ASN A 344 31.27 -9.38 -2.04
C ASN A 344 31.56 -10.90 -2.01
N GLY A 345 30.53 -11.72 -1.78
CA GLY A 345 30.66 -13.18 -1.72
C GLY A 345 31.12 -13.75 -0.36
N HIS A 346 31.61 -12.91 0.55
CA HIS A 346 31.94 -13.31 1.92
C HIS A 346 30.75 -13.11 2.86
N TYR A 347 30.62 -13.99 3.85
CA TYR A 347 29.52 -13.94 4.81
C TYR A 347 29.90 -14.44 6.20
N GLY A 348 29.06 -14.11 7.17
CA GLY A 348 29.09 -14.58 8.55
C GLY A 348 27.71 -14.47 9.18
N TYR A 349 27.43 -15.25 10.21
CA TYR A 349 26.13 -15.25 10.87
C TYR A 349 26.25 -15.54 12.36
N ALA A 350 25.23 -15.15 13.11
CA ALA A 350 25.10 -15.44 14.53
C ALA A 350 23.62 -15.57 14.93
N LYS A 351 23.32 -16.47 15.86
CA LYS A 351 22.10 -16.37 16.67
C LYS A 351 22.26 -15.20 17.62
N VAL A 352 21.24 -14.38 17.76
CA VAL A 352 21.20 -13.31 18.75
C VAL A 352 19.91 -13.35 19.54
N SER A 353 19.95 -12.88 20.78
CA SER A 353 18.82 -12.81 21.71
C SER A 353 18.54 -11.36 22.13
N PHE A 354 17.51 -10.75 21.55
CA PHE A 354 17.12 -9.38 21.87
C PHE A 354 16.67 -9.26 23.33
N GLY A 355 17.18 -8.24 24.02
CA GLY A 355 16.96 -8.05 25.46
C GLY A 355 17.98 -8.74 26.37
N LYS A 356 18.78 -9.68 25.84
CA LYS A 356 19.95 -10.27 26.52
C LYS A 356 21.24 -9.69 25.96
N ASP A 357 21.44 -9.85 24.65
CA ASP A 357 22.59 -9.29 23.96
C ASP A 357 22.49 -7.76 23.87
N LYS A 358 23.65 -7.11 23.84
CA LYS A 358 23.78 -5.64 23.69
C LYS A 358 24.65 -5.27 22.51
N LYS A 359 25.74 -6.03 22.30
CA LYS A 359 26.68 -5.84 21.21
C LYS A 359 27.07 -7.19 20.63
N VAL A 360 27.02 -7.31 19.31
CA VAL A 360 27.38 -8.55 18.59
C VAL A 360 28.37 -8.21 17.48
N ILE A 361 29.43 -9.01 17.38
CA ILE A 361 30.42 -8.90 16.30
C ILE A 361 30.20 -10.06 15.33
N ILE A 362 29.91 -9.75 14.07
CA ILE A 362 29.80 -10.76 13.00
C ILE A 362 31.04 -10.66 12.12
N ARG A 363 31.81 -11.75 12.03
CA ARG A 363 32.99 -11.82 11.17
C ARG A 363 32.66 -12.51 9.86
N LEU A 364 32.94 -11.87 8.72
CA LEU A 364 32.79 -12.45 7.39
C LEU A 364 33.88 -13.50 7.15
N SER A 365 33.66 -14.70 7.67
CA SER A 365 34.67 -15.77 7.80
C SER A 365 34.47 -16.93 6.81
N TYR A 366 33.38 -16.88 6.05
CA TYR A 366 32.92 -17.90 5.11
C TYR A 366 32.76 -17.32 3.71
N ASP A 367 32.79 -18.19 2.71
CA ASP A 367 32.62 -17.90 1.28
C ASP A 367 32.14 -19.16 0.53
N ASP A 368 32.22 -19.14 -0.80
CA ASP A 368 31.85 -20.25 -1.69
C ASP A 368 32.74 -21.50 -1.53
N LYS A 369 33.97 -21.33 -1.03
CA LYS A 369 34.95 -22.41 -0.83
C LYS A 369 35.01 -22.88 0.61
N LYS A 370 34.59 -22.05 1.55
CA LYS A 370 34.60 -22.32 2.99
C LYS A 370 33.22 -22.10 3.57
N ALA A 371 32.40 -23.14 3.50
CA ALA A 371 31.06 -23.14 4.07
C ALA A 371 31.07 -23.02 5.60
N GLY A 372 29.96 -22.52 6.14
CA GLY A 372 29.65 -22.61 7.56
C GLY A 372 29.60 -24.07 8.05
N LYS A 373 29.80 -24.27 9.36
CA LYS A 373 29.63 -25.59 9.98
C LYS A 373 28.16 -25.81 10.32
N GLU A 374 27.74 -27.07 10.31
CA GLU A 374 26.46 -27.51 10.88
C GLU A 374 26.38 -27.09 12.36
N GLN A 375 25.18 -26.64 12.77
CA GLN A 375 24.91 -26.15 14.11
C GLN A 375 23.49 -26.54 14.53
N ASP A 376 23.38 -27.04 15.74
CA ASP A 376 22.10 -27.16 16.45
C ASP A 376 21.76 -25.81 17.09
N MET A 377 20.55 -25.32 16.86
CA MET A 377 20.13 -23.99 17.31
C MET A 377 18.68 -24.00 17.78
N ASP A 378 18.46 -23.68 19.05
CA ASP A 378 17.12 -23.35 19.54
C ASP A 378 16.81 -21.89 19.20
N ILE A 379 15.68 -21.62 18.56
CA ILE A 379 15.19 -20.26 18.28
C ILE A 379 13.97 -20.01 19.16
N ILE A 380 14.12 -19.14 20.16
CA ILE A 380 13.07 -18.86 21.16
C ILE A 380 12.36 -17.55 20.79
N PRO A 381 11.04 -17.57 20.49
CA PRO A 381 10.29 -16.35 20.28
C PRO A 381 10.13 -15.54 21.58
N PRO A 382 9.79 -14.25 21.51
CA PRO A 382 9.45 -13.48 22.68
C PRO A 382 8.34 -14.14 23.51
N VAL A 383 8.44 -14.01 24.83
CA VAL A 383 7.43 -14.50 25.77
C VAL A 383 6.15 -13.68 25.61
N GLU A 384 5.01 -14.37 25.61
CA GLU A 384 3.70 -13.74 25.55
C GLU A 384 3.47 -12.81 26.74
N LYS A 385 3.10 -11.57 26.45
CA LYS A 385 2.82 -10.57 27.49
C LYS A 385 1.87 -9.48 26.99
N ALA A 386 0.72 -9.91 26.48
CA ALA A 386 -0.33 -9.00 26.04
C ALA A 386 -0.92 -8.20 27.21
N ILE A 387 -1.05 -6.89 27.00
CA ILE A 387 -1.79 -6.00 27.89
C ILE A 387 -3.13 -5.73 27.23
N LEU A 388 -4.20 -6.21 27.84
CA LEU A 388 -5.57 -6.00 27.35
C LEU A 388 -6.18 -4.79 28.07
N PRO A 389 -6.77 -3.82 27.34
CA PRO A 389 -7.54 -2.76 27.97
C PRO A 389 -8.79 -3.34 28.66
N PRO A 390 -9.26 -2.72 29.75
CA PRO A 390 -10.48 -3.16 30.42
C PRO A 390 -11.70 -2.92 29.52
N VAL A 391 -12.60 -3.90 29.49
CA VAL A 391 -13.88 -3.82 28.78
C VAL A 391 -14.98 -4.34 29.69
N THR A 392 -16.01 -3.53 29.88
CA THR A 392 -17.19 -3.89 30.67
C THR A 392 -18.11 -4.85 29.92
N ASP A 393 -18.90 -5.64 30.64
CA ASP A 393 -19.89 -6.55 30.02
C ASP A 393 -20.90 -5.81 29.14
N ALA A 394 -21.29 -4.58 29.54
CA ALA A 394 -22.17 -3.74 28.75
C ALA A 394 -21.55 -3.34 27.40
N GLN A 395 -20.26 -2.99 27.39
CA GLN A 395 -19.52 -2.69 26.14
C GLN A 395 -19.42 -3.90 25.24
N ARG A 396 -19.12 -5.09 25.78
CA ARG A 396 -19.07 -6.33 24.99
C ARG A 396 -20.43 -6.66 24.38
N LYS A 397 -21.48 -6.63 25.20
CA LYS A 397 -22.84 -6.93 24.76
C LYS A 397 -23.33 -5.97 23.67
N GLU A 398 -23.02 -4.67 23.80
CA GLU A 398 -23.35 -3.70 22.76
C GLU A 398 -22.56 -3.95 21.47
N ASN A 399 -21.27 -4.27 21.57
CA ASN A 399 -20.45 -4.61 20.40
C ASN A 399 -20.96 -5.87 19.69
N GLU A 400 -21.29 -6.93 20.43
CA GLU A 400 -21.89 -8.16 19.87
C GLU A 400 -23.23 -7.90 19.17
N ARG A 401 -24.08 -7.05 19.77
CA ARG A 401 -25.34 -6.62 19.14
C ARG A 401 -25.07 -5.92 17.81
N ARG A 402 -24.13 -4.98 17.80
CA ARG A 402 -23.72 -4.25 16.59
C ARG A 402 -23.15 -5.19 15.52
N LEU A 403 -22.21 -6.06 15.86
CA LEU A 403 -21.63 -7.04 14.95
C LEU A 403 -22.71 -7.88 14.26
N THR A 404 -23.72 -8.32 15.00
CA THR A 404 -24.85 -9.08 14.44
C THR A 404 -25.66 -8.27 13.41
N GLU A 405 -25.91 -6.99 13.69
CA GLU A 405 -26.62 -6.09 12.77
C GLU A 405 -25.79 -5.76 11.52
N GLU A 406 -24.49 -5.58 11.72
CA GLU A 406 -23.52 -5.25 10.68
C GLU A 406 -23.32 -6.45 9.73
N ASP A 407 -23.22 -7.67 10.27
CA ASP A 407 -23.24 -8.91 9.52
C ASP A 407 -24.52 -9.07 8.69
N ALA A 408 -25.68 -8.74 9.28
CA ALA A 408 -26.96 -8.79 8.58
C ALA A 408 -27.01 -7.83 7.38
N LYS A 409 -26.50 -6.60 7.52
CA LYS A 409 -26.39 -5.63 6.41
C LYS A 409 -25.50 -6.17 5.30
N ARG A 410 -24.31 -6.67 5.65
CA ARG A 410 -23.35 -7.22 4.68
C ARG A 410 -23.93 -8.43 3.94
N ASN A 411 -24.56 -9.34 4.67
CA ASN A 411 -25.18 -10.53 4.08
C ASN A 411 -26.39 -10.19 3.20
N ALA A 412 -27.19 -9.18 3.56
CA ALA A 412 -28.27 -8.70 2.71
C ALA A 412 -27.74 -8.16 1.36
N TYR A 413 -26.62 -7.43 1.37
CA TYR A 413 -25.95 -7.00 0.15
C TYR A 413 -25.43 -8.19 -0.68
N ILE A 414 -24.71 -9.12 -0.05
CA ILE A 414 -24.16 -10.32 -0.73
C ILE A 414 -25.27 -11.19 -1.33
N ALA A 415 -26.43 -11.29 -0.66
CA ALA A 415 -27.58 -12.05 -1.16
C ALA A 415 -28.19 -11.48 -2.46
N THR A 416 -27.83 -10.25 -2.86
CA THR A 416 -28.23 -9.68 -4.16
C THR A 416 -27.44 -10.24 -5.34
N PHE A 417 -26.37 -10.98 -5.10
CA PHE A 417 -25.55 -11.56 -6.15
C PHE A 417 -26.17 -12.83 -6.73
N PRO A 418 -25.93 -13.14 -8.02
CA PRO A 418 -26.44 -14.35 -8.62
C PRO A 418 -25.94 -15.62 -7.91
N SER A 419 -26.87 -16.55 -7.70
CA SER A 419 -26.66 -17.93 -7.25
C SER A 419 -27.02 -18.91 -8.37
N GLU A 420 -26.66 -20.19 -8.19
CA GLU A 420 -27.07 -21.27 -9.11
C GLU A 420 -28.59 -21.30 -9.31
N GLU A 421 -29.37 -21.16 -8.23
CA GLU A 421 -30.84 -21.13 -8.30
C GLU A 421 -31.35 -19.93 -9.10
N SER A 422 -30.79 -18.73 -8.87
CA SER A 422 -31.21 -17.52 -9.60
C SER A 422 -30.87 -17.56 -11.10
N LEU A 423 -29.90 -18.40 -11.49
CA LEU A 423 -29.44 -18.56 -12.87
C LEU A 423 -29.88 -19.88 -13.52
N LYS A 424 -30.79 -20.64 -12.87
CA LYS A 424 -31.23 -21.96 -13.36
C LYS A 424 -31.81 -21.93 -14.77
N ASP A 425 -32.45 -20.82 -15.14
CA ASP A 425 -33.07 -20.61 -16.46
C ASP A 425 -32.21 -19.73 -17.38
N TYR A 426 -30.99 -19.37 -16.96
CA TYR A 426 -30.09 -18.54 -17.77
C TYR A 426 -29.66 -19.29 -19.05
N PRO A 427 -29.77 -18.69 -20.25
CA PRO A 427 -29.58 -19.42 -21.52
C PRO A 427 -28.13 -19.85 -21.78
N ILE A 428 -27.14 -19.03 -21.39
CA ILE A 428 -25.72 -19.31 -21.62
C ILE A 428 -25.16 -20.09 -20.42
N LYS A 429 -25.37 -21.41 -20.39
CA LYS A 429 -25.02 -22.26 -19.25
C LYS A 429 -23.53 -22.23 -18.91
N ALA A 430 -22.66 -22.16 -19.93
CA ALA A 430 -21.21 -22.10 -19.75
C ALA A 430 -20.75 -20.84 -18.99
N ALA A 431 -21.53 -19.75 -19.02
CA ALA A 431 -21.20 -18.51 -18.32
C ALA A 431 -21.55 -18.51 -16.82
N ILE A 432 -22.44 -19.41 -16.37
CA ILE A 432 -22.97 -19.42 -14.99
C ILE A 432 -21.85 -19.42 -13.94
N PRO A 433 -20.81 -20.29 -14.01
CA PRO A 433 -19.74 -20.29 -13.01
C PRO A 433 -19.01 -18.94 -12.92
N TYR A 434 -18.81 -18.26 -14.05
CA TYR A 434 -18.09 -16.98 -14.10
C TYR A 434 -18.95 -15.83 -13.57
N ILE A 435 -20.24 -15.81 -13.89
CA ILE A 435 -21.20 -14.83 -13.35
C ILE A 435 -21.27 -14.96 -11.82
N ILE A 436 -21.35 -16.18 -11.27
CA ILE A 436 -21.38 -16.39 -9.81
C ILE A 436 -20.05 -15.96 -9.17
N ARG A 437 -18.90 -16.41 -9.71
CA ARG A 437 -17.56 -16.11 -9.17
C ARG A 437 -17.21 -14.62 -9.19
N SER A 438 -17.82 -13.85 -10.11
CA SER A 438 -17.60 -12.41 -10.22
C SER A 438 -18.22 -11.58 -9.10
N ARG A 439 -19.06 -12.16 -8.23
CA ARG A 439 -19.68 -11.47 -7.07
C ARG A 439 -20.28 -10.13 -7.49
N GLY A 440 -19.93 -9.01 -6.86
CA GLY A 440 -20.45 -7.68 -7.22
C GLY A 440 -20.10 -7.18 -8.64
N ASN A 441 -19.29 -7.90 -9.43
CA ASN A 441 -19.03 -7.63 -10.85
C ASN A 441 -19.89 -8.44 -11.82
N TRP A 442 -20.86 -9.19 -11.31
CA TRP A 442 -21.72 -10.07 -12.11
C TRP A 442 -22.44 -9.39 -13.26
N ARG A 443 -22.82 -8.12 -13.13
CA ARG A 443 -23.48 -7.38 -14.22
C ARG A 443 -22.56 -7.21 -15.41
N THR A 444 -21.30 -6.84 -15.19
CA THR A 444 -20.29 -6.69 -16.24
C THR A 444 -20.04 -8.02 -16.95
N ILE A 445 -19.87 -9.10 -16.19
CA ILE A 445 -19.58 -10.42 -16.77
C ILE A 445 -20.80 -10.96 -17.53
N LYS A 446 -22.01 -10.79 -16.97
CA LYS A 446 -23.27 -11.18 -17.63
C LYS A 446 -23.48 -10.39 -18.92
N GLU A 447 -23.35 -9.07 -18.88
CA GLU A 447 -23.50 -8.20 -20.05
C GLU A 447 -22.48 -8.55 -21.14
N PHE A 448 -21.23 -8.86 -20.76
CA PHE A 448 -20.19 -9.23 -21.71
C PHE A 448 -20.55 -10.50 -22.49
N VAL A 449 -20.99 -11.56 -21.81
CA VAL A 449 -21.37 -12.81 -22.49
C VAL A 449 -22.66 -12.67 -23.31
N GLU A 450 -23.62 -11.87 -22.84
CA GLU A 450 -24.88 -11.60 -23.56
C GLU A 450 -24.60 -10.80 -24.84
N LYS A 451 -23.71 -9.82 -24.77
CA LYS A 451 -23.32 -8.99 -25.92
C LYS A 451 -22.58 -9.79 -26.99
N HIS A 452 -21.77 -10.76 -26.59
CA HIS A 452 -20.98 -11.61 -27.49
C HIS A 452 -21.56 -13.01 -27.68
N SER A 453 -22.87 -13.17 -27.54
CA SER A 453 -23.54 -14.48 -27.68
C SER A 453 -23.37 -15.12 -29.08
N ALA A 454 -23.07 -14.31 -30.10
CA ALA A 454 -22.77 -14.81 -31.46
C ALA A 454 -21.41 -15.50 -31.55
N ASP A 455 -20.49 -15.22 -30.64
CA ASP A 455 -19.18 -15.87 -30.49
C ASP A 455 -18.97 -16.27 -29.02
N GLU A 456 -19.96 -17.00 -28.49
CA GLU A 456 -20.04 -17.41 -27.09
C GLU A 456 -18.77 -18.14 -26.66
N LYS A 457 -18.25 -19.05 -27.50
CA LYS A 457 -17.06 -19.84 -27.18
C LYS A 457 -15.89 -18.93 -26.82
N ARG A 458 -15.60 -17.92 -27.65
CA ARG A 458 -14.50 -16.99 -27.41
C ARG A 458 -14.71 -16.16 -26.15
N ALA A 459 -15.93 -15.69 -25.90
CA ALA A 459 -16.25 -14.95 -24.68
C ALA A 459 -16.00 -15.82 -23.42
N ILE A 460 -16.38 -17.09 -23.46
CA ILE A 460 -16.13 -18.03 -22.36
C ILE A 460 -14.65 -18.34 -22.21
N ASP A 461 -13.91 -18.62 -23.29
CA ASP A 461 -12.46 -18.90 -23.24
C ASP A 461 -11.70 -17.72 -22.59
N LEU A 462 -12.08 -16.47 -22.93
CA LEU A 462 -11.51 -15.27 -22.31
C LEU A 462 -11.78 -15.21 -20.80
N LEU A 463 -13.00 -15.49 -20.37
CA LEU A 463 -13.36 -15.51 -18.94
C LEU A 463 -12.68 -16.66 -18.18
N GLU A 464 -12.47 -17.81 -18.83
CA GLU A 464 -11.77 -18.96 -18.25
C GLU A 464 -10.32 -18.64 -17.91
N SER A 465 -9.66 -17.81 -18.72
CA SER A 465 -8.29 -17.38 -18.48
C SER A 465 -8.12 -16.37 -17.33
N LEU A 466 -9.22 -15.88 -16.72
CA LEU A 466 -9.18 -14.95 -15.59
C LEU A 466 -8.97 -15.65 -14.25
N SER A 467 -8.22 -15.01 -13.36
CA SER A 467 -8.22 -15.42 -11.95
C SER A 467 -9.58 -15.13 -11.30
N TYR A 468 -9.81 -15.76 -10.16
CA TYR A 468 -11.03 -15.51 -9.38
C TYR A 468 -11.18 -14.05 -8.96
N LYS A 469 -10.08 -13.33 -8.67
CA LYS A 469 -10.17 -11.91 -8.34
C LYS A 469 -10.44 -11.04 -9.56
N ASP A 470 -9.91 -11.37 -10.73
CA ASP A 470 -10.18 -10.58 -11.93
C ASP A 470 -11.64 -10.63 -12.33
N LEU A 471 -12.29 -11.80 -12.20
CA LEU A 471 -13.73 -11.90 -12.43
C LEU A 471 -14.51 -10.89 -11.57
N ARG A 472 -13.99 -10.57 -10.37
CA ARG A 472 -14.62 -9.66 -9.40
C ARG A 472 -14.41 -8.18 -9.70
N ASP A 473 -13.52 -7.81 -10.60
CA ASP A 473 -13.17 -6.40 -10.82
C ASP A 473 -12.74 -6.01 -12.24
N MET A 474 -12.71 -6.93 -13.20
CA MET A 474 -12.38 -6.64 -14.60
C MET A 474 -13.45 -5.70 -15.21
N PRO A 475 -13.05 -4.53 -15.74
CA PRO A 475 -13.97 -3.60 -16.40
C PRO A 475 -14.32 -4.06 -17.82
N MET A 476 -15.50 -3.67 -18.29
CA MET A 476 -16.02 -4.00 -19.62
C MET A 476 -15.04 -3.59 -20.74
N GLU A 477 -14.46 -2.41 -20.67
CA GLU A 477 -13.55 -1.91 -21.72
C GLU A 477 -12.34 -2.80 -21.95
N ILE A 478 -11.85 -3.47 -20.91
CA ILE A 478 -10.75 -4.44 -21.04
C ILE A 478 -11.28 -5.72 -21.67
N LEU A 479 -12.42 -6.25 -21.20
CA LEU A 479 -13.03 -7.44 -21.83
C LEU A 479 -13.28 -7.23 -23.33
N GLU A 480 -13.72 -6.05 -23.74
CA GLU A 480 -13.97 -5.67 -25.13
C GLU A 480 -12.69 -5.56 -25.98
N ASP A 481 -11.63 -4.92 -25.46
CA ASP A 481 -10.31 -4.88 -26.12
C ASP A 481 -9.81 -6.28 -26.43
N GLN A 482 -10.13 -7.23 -25.56
CA GLN A 482 -9.61 -8.58 -25.59
C GLN A 482 -10.47 -9.47 -26.49
N MET A 483 -11.77 -9.23 -26.50
CA MET A 483 -12.68 -9.79 -27.49
C MET A 483 -12.29 -9.38 -28.91
N ALA A 484 -11.86 -8.12 -29.11
CA ALA A 484 -11.45 -7.58 -30.41
C ALA A 484 -10.04 -7.99 -30.88
N ALA A 485 -9.16 -8.40 -29.95
CA ALA A 485 -7.82 -8.87 -30.28
C ALA A 485 -7.83 -10.18 -31.07
N LYS A 486 -6.72 -10.57 -31.71
CA LYS A 486 -6.65 -11.85 -32.42
C LYS A 486 -6.48 -13.04 -31.48
N SER A 487 -5.77 -12.86 -30.37
CA SER A 487 -5.59 -13.91 -29.35
C SER A 487 -6.74 -13.99 -28.35
N ASP A 488 -7.06 -15.20 -27.94
CA ASP A 488 -8.12 -15.59 -27.01
C ASP A 488 -7.66 -15.67 -25.54
N GLU A 489 -6.41 -15.32 -25.21
CA GLU A 489 -5.89 -15.36 -23.83
C GLU A 489 -5.98 -13.99 -23.12
N LEU A 490 -6.90 -13.78 -22.18
CA LEU A 490 -7.04 -12.50 -21.44
C LEU A 490 -5.86 -12.23 -20.49
N CYS A 491 -5.20 -13.28 -20.02
CA CYS A 491 -4.12 -13.23 -19.02
C CYS A 491 -2.75 -13.72 -19.54
N PRO A 492 -2.06 -13.03 -20.47
CA PRO A 492 -0.62 -13.21 -20.63
C PRO A 492 0.15 -12.43 -19.55
N ARG A 493 -0.40 -12.36 -18.32
CA ARG A 493 0.21 -11.65 -17.20
C ARG A 493 1.38 -12.44 -16.66
N VAL A 494 2.38 -11.72 -16.16
CA VAL A 494 3.56 -12.34 -15.54
C VAL A 494 3.23 -12.76 -14.11
N GLU A 495 2.36 -12.02 -13.41
CA GLU A 495 1.95 -12.31 -12.04
C GLU A 495 0.43 -12.08 -11.82
N SER A 496 0.07 -11.29 -10.80
CA SER A 496 -1.30 -10.98 -10.37
C SER A 496 -1.59 -9.49 -10.47
N GLU A 497 -0.92 -8.77 -11.37
CA GLU A 497 -1.13 -7.33 -11.56
C GLU A 497 -2.57 -7.01 -12.02
N MET A 498 -3.13 -5.90 -11.54
CA MET A 498 -4.41 -5.39 -12.03
C MET A 498 -4.22 -4.79 -13.42
N ILE A 499 -5.06 -5.18 -14.36
CA ILE A 499 -5.09 -4.56 -15.69
C ILE A 499 -5.95 -3.30 -15.57
N LEU A 500 -5.34 -2.12 -15.71
CA LEU A 500 -6.04 -0.83 -15.55
C LEU A 500 -6.41 -0.17 -16.88
N LYS A 501 -5.85 -0.63 -18.01
CA LYS A 501 -6.05 -0.05 -19.33
C LYS A 501 -6.13 -1.15 -20.40
N PRO A 502 -7.00 -1.01 -21.41
CA PRO A 502 -6.92 -1.76 -22.67
C PRO A 502 -5.51 -1.73 -23.25
N PHE A 503 -5.00 -2.87 -23.71
CA PHE A 503 -3.61 -2.95 -24.19
C PHE A 503 -3.39 -3.88 -25.38
N LYS A 504 -4.23 -4.88 -25.61
CA LYS A 504 -3.96 -5.89 -26.64
C LYS A 504 -4.06 -5.32 -28.03
N VAL A 505 -5.18 -4.68 -28.38
CA VAL A 505 -5.37 -4.10 -29.72
C VAL A 505 -4.31 -3.03 -29.97
N PHE A 506 -3.95 -2.27 -28.93
CA PHE A 506 -2.87 -1.30 -29.00
C PHE A 506 -1.54 -1.95 -29.40
N PHE A 507 -1.09 -3.01 -28.72
CA PHE A 507 0.20 -3.64 -29.02
C PHE A 507 0.18 -4.47 -30.30
N GLU A 508 -0.94 -5.07 -30.67
CA GLU A 508 -1.10 -5.70 -31.99
C GLU A 508 -0.86 -4.70 -33.12
N LYS A 509 -1.37 -3.47 -32.97
CA LYS A 509 -1.11 -2.39 -33.91
C LYS A 509 0.31 -1.87 -33.81
N ALA A 510 0.83 -1.65 -32.61
CA ALA A 510 2.18 -1.09 -32.40
C ALA A 510 3.28 -1.97 -32.98
N PHE A 511 3.09 -3.29 -32.96
CA PHE A 511 4.04 -4.27 -33.47
C PHE A 511 3.58 -4.96 -34.77
N SER A 512 2.59 -4.43 -35.50
CA SER A 512 2.01 -5.11 -36.67
C SER A 512 3.05 -5.51 -37.72
N ASN A 513 4.09 -4.70 -37.90
CA ASN A 513 5.15 -4.90 -38.90
C ASN A 513 6.25 -5.88 -38.44
N ASP A 514 6.39 -6.09 -37.13
CA ASP A 514 7.44 -6.92 -36.53
C ASP A 514 6.91 -8.18 -35.84
N ALA A 515 5.59 -8.29 -35.65
CA ALA A 515 4.94 -9.39 -34.94
C ALA A 515 5.36 -10.77 -35.47
N LYS A 516 5.45 -10.94 -36.80
CA LYS A 516 5.92 -12.20 -37.40
C LYS A 516 7.37 -12.50 -37.01
N LYS A 517 8.26 -11.51 -37.09
CA LYS A 517 9.68 -11.67 -36.73
C LYS A 517 9.86 -11.97 -35.25
N PHE A 518 9.07 -11.34 -34.38
CA PHE A 518 9.11 -11.60 -32.94
C PHE A 518 8.61 -13.00 -32.59
N LYS A 519 7.60 -13.52 -33.29
CA LYS A 519 7.15 -14.91 -33.14
C LYS A 519 8.20 -15.92 -33.61
N GLU A 520 8.88 -15.63 -34.73
CA GLU A 520 9.96 -16.48 -35.25
C GLU A 520 11.24 -16.41 -34.40
N ASN A 521 11.52 -15.27 -33.77
CA ASN A 521 12.68 -15.06 -32.90
C ASN A 521 12.34 -14.11 -31.73
N PRO A 522 11.88 -14.65 -30.59
CA PRO A 522 11.52 -13.84 -29.42
C PRO A 522 12.65 -12.99 -28.84
N ALA A 523 13.92 -13.34 -29.08
CA ALA A 523 15.06 -12.54 -28.62
C ALA A 523 15.10 -11.14 -29.24
N LEU A 524 14.50 -10.95 -30.42
CA LEU A 524 14.36 -9.63 -31.04
C LEU A 524 13.45 -8.71 -30.23
N LEU A 525 12.36 -9.23 -29.64
CA LEU A 525 11.50 -8.46 -28.76
C LEU A 525 12.22 -8.12 -27.45
N VAL A 526 12.96 -9.07 -26.87
CA VAL A 526 13.79 -8.83 -25.68
C VAL A 526 14.81 -7.70 -25.93
N ASN A 527 15.49 -7.73 -27.07
CA ASN A 527 16.44 -6.68 -27.45
C ASN A 527 15.75 -5.34 -27.68
N TRP A 528 14.56 -5.34 -28.29
CA TRP A 528 13.75 -4.13 -28.42
C TRP A 528 13.42 -3.54 -27.04
N VAL A 529 12.96 -4.36 -26.09
CA VAL A 529 12.62 -3.91 -24.73
C VAL A 529 13.86 -3.33 -24.04
N ARG A 530 15.00 -4.04 -24.05
CA ARG A 530 16.26 -3.56 -23.45
C ARG A 530 16.76 -2.24 -24.04
N THR A 531 16.50 -2.01 -25.32
CA THR A 531 16.91 -0.78 -26.02
C THR A 531 15.96 0.38 -25.73
N ASN A 532 14.67 0.11 -25.56
CA ASN A 532 13.63 1.15 -25.52
C ASN A 532 13.07 1.43 -24.12
N ILE A 533 13.24 0.52 -23.16
CA ILE A 533 12.74 0.66 -21.79
C ILE A 533 13.93 0.73 -20.84
N LYS A 534 14.02 1.83 -20.10
CA LYS A 534 15.04 2.02 -19.06
C LYS A 534 14.56 1.47 -17.74
N LEU A 535 15.49 0.94 -16.94
CA LEU A 535 15.17 0.57 -15.56
C LEU A 535 15.21 1.79 -14.65
N ASN A 536 14.27 1.86 -13.71
CA ASN A 536 14.30 2.81 -12.62
C ASN A 536 15.62 2.66 -11.84
N PRO A 537 16.42 3.71 -11.68
CA PRO A 537 17.69 3.62 -10.96
C PRO A 537 17.53 3.29 -9.46
N ASP A 538 16.36 3.56 -8.88
CA ASP A 538 16.06 3.19 -7.49
C ASP A 538 15.59 1.73 -7.39
N LYS A 539 16.52 0.84 -6.99
CA LYS A 539 16.26 -0.59 -6.80
C LYS A 539 15.40 -0.93 -5.58
N HIS A 540 15.21 0.04 -4.68
CA HIS A 540 14.42 -0.08 -3.45
C HIS A 540 13.08 0.65 -3.57
N ALA A 541 12.77 1.20 -4.75
CA ALA A 541 11.48 1.79 -5.05
C ALA A 541 10.34 0.82 -4.73
N MET A 542 9.18 1.37 -4.40
CA MET A 542 7.99 0.57 -4.15
C MET A 542 7.57 -0.13 -5.44
N ARG A 543 7.65 -1.46 -5.45
CA ARG A 543 7.48 -2.33 -6.64
C ARG A 543 6.02 -2.56 -6.99
N ILE A 544 5.31 -1.46 -7.30
CA ILE A 544 3.93 -1.49 -7.77
C ILE A 544 3.93 -1.82 -9.28
N PRO A 545 3.20 -2.86 -9.71
CA PRO A 545 3.11 -3.18 -11.14
C PRO A 545 2.60 -1.99 -11.95
N GLN A 546 3.36 -1.62 -12.98
CA GLN A 546 2.98 -0.58 -13.93
C GLN A 546 2.24 -1.21 -15.11
N THR A 547 1.23 -0.53 -15.67
CA THR A 547 0.58 -1.09 -16.86
C THR A 547 1.50 -1.11 -18.08
N PRO A 548 1.37 -2.10 -18.98
CA PRO A 548 2.15 -2.16 -20.20
C PRO A 548 2.09 -0.89 -21.06
N ILE A 549 0.93 -0.24 -21.14
CA ILE A 549 0.75 1.02 -21.87
C ILE A 549 1.57 2.14 -21.23
N SER A 550 1.50 2.29 -19.91
CA SER A 550 2.26 3.34 -19.23
C SER A 550 3.76 3.11 -19.29
N THR A 551 4.23 1.85 -19.22
CA THR A 551 5.64 1.51 -19.47
C THR A 551 6.06 1.87 -20.91
N TRP A 552 5.20 1.57 -21.89
CA TRP A 552 5.44 1.95 -23.28
C TRP A 552 5.55 3.47 -23.44
N GLU A 553 4.67 4.24 -22.81
CA GLU A 553 4.64 5.69 -22.92
C GLU A 553 5.75 6.39 -22.14
N SER A 554 6.09 5.90 -20.94
CA SER A 554 7.14 6.46 -20.09
C SER A 554 8.54 6.07 -20.53
N ARG A 555 8.67 4.93 -21.23
CA ARG A 555 9.96 4.29 -21.56
C ARG A 555 10.79 3.95 -20.32
N VAL A 556 10.14 3.76 -19.16
CA VAL A 556 10.76 3.40 -17.89
C VAL A 556 9.89 2.38 -17.16
N ALA A 557 10.51 1.32 -16.64
CA ALA A 557 9.90 0.34 -15.73
C ALA A 557 10.81 0.15 -14.49
N ASP A 558 10.31 -0.47 -13.42
CA ASP A 558 11.17 -0.92 -12.33
C ASP A 558 11.86 -2.25 -12.67
N GLU A 559 12.64 -2.81 -11.74
CA GLU A 559 13.37 -4.08 -11.94
C GLU A 559 12.46 -5.32 -11.78
N ARG A 560 11.18 -5.15 -11.41
CA ARG A 560 10.25 -6.26 -11.16
C ARG A 560 9.82 -6.94 -12.46
#